data_AF-A0A258CRM6-F1
#
_entry.id   AF-A0A258CRM6-F1
#
_cell.length_a   1.000
_cell.length_b   1.000
_cell.length_c   1.000
_cell.angle_alpha   90.00
_cell.angle_beta   90.00
_cell.angle_gamma   90.00
#
_symmetry.space_group_name_H-M   'P 1'
#
loop_
_entity.id
_entity.type
_entity.pdbx_description
1 polymer ?
#
loop_
_entity_poly.entity_id
_entity_poly.type
_entity_poly.pdbx_seq_one_letter_code
_entity_poly.pdbx_strand_id
1 'polypeptide(L)'
;MNPLKGSARYGATPQPETPYQRAGQAWDERMGAARVQAANWRLMALSLLALSGGLSAGLVGLALRGGVTPWVVEVDRLGEPRVVAPAVQGARATDPMIAWTLARFITDVRAVSTDPVVMRQAWLRAYDFTDADGAAALSDYARRNDPFAQVGRAQVVVTVSSVVRATPSSFRVAWGEQRYAD
;
A
#
# COMPACT_ATOMS: atom_id res chain seq x y z
N MET A 1 10.72 -90.85 -1.14
CA MET A 1 9.61 -90.38 -0.29
C MET A 1 9.96 -88.98 0.20
N ASN A 2 9.21 -87.94 -0.17
CA ASN A 2 9.61 -86.54 0.02
C ASN A 2 9.08 -86.01 1.38
N PRO A 3 9.95 -85.60 2.34
CA PRO A 3 9.54 -85.30 3.73
C PRO A 3 8.87 -83.93 3.92
N LEU A 4 8.56 -83.18 2.86
CA LEU A 4 8.06 -81.80 2.93
C LEU A 4 6.58 -81.59 2.61
N LYS A 5 5.79 -82.64 2.35
CA LYS A 5 4.33 -82.51 2.21
C LYS A 5 3.65 -82.86 3.55
N GLY A 6 3.35 -81.84 4.34
CA GLY A 6 2.47 -81.96 5.51
C GLY A 6 1.03 -82.34 5.09
N SER A 7 0.25 -82.87 6.05
CA SER A 7 -1.15 -83.26 5.85
C SER A 7 -1.99 -82.08 5.33
N ALA A 8 -2.92 -82.37 4.41
CA ALA A 8 -3.84 -81.36 3.87
C ALA A 8 -4.65 -80.74 5.02
N ARG A 9 -4.33 -79.49 5.37
CA ARG A 9 -5.14 -78.70 6.30
C ARG A 9 -6.36 -78.20 5.53
N TYR A 10 -7.47 -78.91 5.68
CA TYR A 10 -8.77 -78.35 5.31
C TYR A 10 -8.96 -77.07 6.14
N GLY A 11 -9.09 -75.93 5.48
CA GLY A 11 -9.42 -74.67 6.16
C GLY A 11 -10.71 -74.86 6.97
N ALA A 12 -10.80 -74.21 8.13
CA ALA A 12 -12.00 -74.26 8.95
C ALA A 12 -13.22 -73.94 8.08
N THR A 13 -14.18 -74.85 8.01
CA THR A 13 -15.43 -74.61 7.28
C THR A 13 -16.11 -73.40 7.93
N PRO A 14 -16.42 -72.34 7.16
CA PRO A 14 -17.14 -71.19 7.71
C PRO A 14 -18.42 -71.69 8.38
N GLN A 15 -18.79 -71.07 9.51
CA GLN A 15 -20.07 -71.40 10.15
C GLN A 15 -21.20 -71.19 9.12
N PRO A 16 -22.12 -72.16 8.97
CA PRO A 16 -23.18 -72.06 7.98
C PRO A 16 -24.07 -70.86 8.27
N GLU A 17 -24.17 -69.93 7.31
CA GLU A 17 -25.03 -68.76 7.43
C GLU A 17 -26.50 -69.19 7.47
N THR A 18 -27.14 -68.89 8.59
CA THR A 18 -28.57 -69.16 8.73
C THR A 18 -29.38 -68.14 7.92
N PRO A 19 -30.57 -68.52 7.39
CA PRO A 19 -31.46 -67.57 6.73
C PRO A 19 -31.78 -66.33 7.58
N TYR A 20 -31.81 -66.48 8.90
CA TYR A 20 -32.00 -65.40 9.85
C TYR A 20 -30.81 -64.41 9.88
N GLN A 21 -29.57 -64.92 9.84
CA GLN A 21 -28.38 -64.08 9.76
C GLN A 21 -28.32 -63.28 8.45
N ARG A 22 -28.68 -63.90 7.31
CA ARG A 22 -28.78 -63.21 6.02
C ARG A 22 -29.83 -62.09 6.02
N ALA A 23 -30.96 -62.29 6.71
CA ALA A 23 -31.98 -61.25 6.85
C ALA A 23 -31.49 -60.05 7.69
N GLY A 24 -30.73 -60.31 8.76
CA GLY A 24 -30.08 -59.27 9.57
C GLY A 24 -29.06 -58.45 8.75
N GLN A 25 -28.19 -59.13 8.00
CA GLN A 25 -27.22 -58.48 7.10
C GLN A 25 -27.93 -57.62 6.04
N ALA A 26 -29.00 -58.10 5.41
CA ALA A 26 -29.75 -57.33 4.42
C ALA A 26 -30.41 -56.07 5.01
N TRP A 27 -30.81 -56.10 6.30
CA TRP A 27 -31.30 -54.93 7.01
C TRP A 27 -30.18 -53.93 7.32
N ASP A 28 -29.04 -54.42 7.81
CA ASP A 28 -27.86 -53.62 8.13
C ASP A 28 -27.25 -52.97 6.87
N GLU A 29 -27.25 -53.66 5.74
CA GLU A 29 -26.84 -53.09 4.46
C GLU A 29 -27.78 -51.95 4.03
N ARG A 30 -29.10 -52.11 4.19
CA ARG A 30 -30.07 -51.08 3.80
C ARG A 30 -30.04 -49.85 4.72
N MET A 31 -29.99 -50.07 6.02
CA MET A 31 -30.12 -48.99 7.02
C MET A 31 -28.76 -48.48 7.54
N GLY A 32 -27.76 -49.34 7.59
CA GLY A 32 -26.40 -49.01 8.02
C GLY A 32 -25.62 -48.26 6.96
N ALA A 33 -25.68 -48.69 5.69
CA ALA A 33 -24.97 -48.01 4.60
C ALA A 33 -25.41 -46.55 4.46
N ALA A 34 -26.71 -46.27 4.53
CA ALA A 34 -27.24 -44.91 4.47
C ALA A 34 -26.75 -44.02 5.62
N ARG A 35 -26.65 -44.57 6.85
CA ARG A 35 -26.15 -43.82 8.01
C ARG A 35 -24.65 -43.53 7.92
N VAL A 36 -23.85 -44.52 7.49
CA VAL A 36 -22.40 -44.35 7.30
C VAL A 36 -22.13 -43.35 6.18
N GLN A 37 -22.85 -43.44 5.07
CA GLN A 37 -22.75 -42.49 3.97
C GLN A 37 -23.12 -41.07 4.43
N ALA A 38 -24.19 -40.89 5.20
CA ALA A 38 -24.57 -39.59 5.76
C ALA A 38 -23.51 -39.02 6.72
N ALA A 39 -22.91 -39.87 7.57
CA ALA A 39 -21.82 -39.45 8.46
C ALA A 39 -20.57 -39.03 7.68
N ASN A 40 -20.19 -39.79 6.65
CA ASN A 40 -19.06 -39.46 5.78
C ASN A 40 -19.30 -38.16 5.01
N TRP A 41 -20.51 -37.94 4.51
CA TRP A 41 -20.89 -36.69 3.84
C TRP A 41 -20.83 -35.48 4.77
N ARG A 42 -21.28 -35.64 6.02
CA ARG A 42 -21.16 -34.59 7.03
C ARG A 42 -19.70 -34.25 7.31
N LEU A 43 -18.84 -35.26 7.43
CA LEU A 43 -17.43 -35.06 7.69
C LEU A 43 -16.70 -34.42 6.50
N MET A 44 -17.05 -34.82 5.27
CA MET A 44 -16.58 -34.18 4.04
C MET A 44 -16.99 -32.71 3.95
N ALA A 45 -18.27 -32.40 4.23
CA ALA A 45 -18.78 -31.03 4.21
C ALA A 45 -18.08 -30.14 5.25
N LEU A 46 -17.88 -30.64 6.47
CA LEU A 46 -17.16 -29.91 7.52
C LEU A 46 -15.68 -29.69 7.14
N SER A 47 -15.03 -30.69 6.55
CA SER A 47 -13.64 -30.57 6.08
C SER A 47 -13.49 -29.52 4.98
N LEU A 48 -14.40 -29.51 4.01
CA LEU A 48 -14.42 -28.53 2.93
C LEU A 48 -14.68 -27.10 3.46
N LEU A 49 -15.59 -26.97 4.43
CA LEU A 49 -15.88 -25.68 5.06
C LEU A 49 -14.65 -25.14 5.82
N ALA A 50 -13.97 -26.00 6.59
CA ALA A 50 -12.76 -25.63 7.30
C ALA A 50 -11.62 -25.22 6.34
N LEU A 51 -11.43 -25.98 5.24
CA LEU A 51 -10.44 -25.67 4.22
C LEU A 51 -10.73 -24.32 3.54
N SER A 52 -11.98 -24.09 3.12
CA SER A 52 -12.41 -22.84 2.50
C SER A 52 -12.27 -21.64 3.45
N GLY A 53 -12.65 -21.80 4.72
CA GLY A 53 -12.48 -20.78 5.75
C GLY A 53 -11.01 -20.45 6.00
N GLY A 54 -10.15 -21.47 6.10
CA GLY A 54 -8.71 -21.30 6.28
C GLY A 54 -8.05 -20.58 5.10
N LEU A 55 -8.39 -20.97 3.87
CA LEU A 55 -7.90 -20.29 2.66
C LEU A 55 -8.36 -18.84 2.60
N SER A 56 -9.63 -18.57 2.89
CA SER A 56 -10.18 -17.21 2.89
C SER A 56 -9.50 -16.33 3.95
N ALA A 57 -9.33 -16.85 5.17
CA ALA A 57 -8.62 -16.15 6.23
C ALA A 57 -7.14 -15.89 5.88
N GLY A 58 -6.47 -16.87 5.26
CA GLY A 58 -5.11 -16.71 4.76
C GLY A 58 -4.99 -15.63 3.68
N LEU A 59 -5.92 -15.61 2.73
CA LEU A 59 -6.00 -14.58 1.68
C LEU A 59 -6.28 -13.20 2.26
N VAL A 60 -7.19 -13.07 3.22
CA VAL A 60 -7.43 -11.81 3.94
C VAL A 60 -6.16 -11.36 4.67
N GLY A 61 -5.47 -12.28 5.34
CA GLY A 61 -4.19 -12.00 6.00
C GLY A 61 -3.11 -11.51 5.02
N LEU A 62 -3.03 -12.10 3.83
CA LEU A 62 -2.12 -11.65 2.76
C LEU A 62 -2.52 -10.27 2.22
N ALA A 63 -3.81 -10.06 1.95
CA ALA A 63 -4.34 -8.81 1.43
C ALA A 63 -4.11 -7.64 2.40
N LEU A 64 -4.29 -7.86 3.70
CA LEU A 64 -4.02 -6.86 4.75
C LEU A 64 -2.52 -6.57 4.93
N ARG A 65 -1.63 -7.48 4.50
CA ARG A 65 -0.18 -7.28 4.52
C ARG A 65 0.36 -6.60 3.25
N GLY A 66 -0.48 -6.38 2.25
CA GLY A 66 -0.13 -5.72 0.99
C GLY A 66 0.04 -4.21 1.13
N GLY A 67 1.17 -3.77 1.69
CA GLY A 67 1.58 -2.37 1.64
C GLY A 67 2.25 -2.07 0.30
N VAL A 68 1.59 -1.28 -0.55
CA VAL A 68 2.25 -0.61 -1.68
C VAL A 68 3.37 0.26 -1.09
N THR A 69 4.62 0.04 -1.49
CA THR A 69 5.76 0.87 -1.11
C THR A 69 5.94 1.98 -2.15
N PRO A 70 5.42 3.20 -1.93
CA PRO A 70 5.75 4.35 -2.78
C PRO A 70 7.20 4.75 -2.55
N TRP A 71 7.94 4.96 -3.63
CA TRP A 71 9.32 5.41 -3.60
C TRP A 71 9.37 6.94 -3.66
N VAL A 72 9.99 7.58 -2.67
CA VAL A 72 10.31 9.02 -2.71
C VAL A 72 11.81 9.15 -2.92
N VAL A 73 12.21 9.90 -3.94
CA VAL A 73 13.62 10.17 -4.25
C VAL A 73 13.98 11.51 -3.62
N GLU A 74 14.82 11.50 -2.59
CA GLU A 74 15.48 12.72 -2.09
C GLU A 74 16.85 12.84 -2.77
N VAL A 75 17.11 14.01 -3.36
CA VAL A 75 18.37 14.32 -4.05
C VAL A 75 19.20 15.18 -3.10
N ASP A 76 20.31 14.65 -2.57
CA ASP A 76 21.28 15.47 -1.82
C ASP A 76 22.09 16.36 -2.79
N ARG A 77 22.69 17.44 -2.29
CA ARG A 77 23.36 18.52 -3.02
C ARG A 77 24.54 18.10 -3.92
N LEU A 78 24.89 16.81 -3.96
CA LEU A 78 25.95 16.23 -4.80
C LEU A 78 25.46 15.16 -5.81
N GLY A 79 24.15 14.90 -5.92
CA GLY A 79 23.59 14.12 -7.02
C GLY A 79 23.79 12.60 -6.96
N GLU A 80 24.23 12.01 -5.84
CA GLU A 80 24.21 10.56 -5.64
C GLU A 80 22.84 10.08 -5.12
N PRO A 81 22.15 9.15 -5.81
CA PRO A 81 20.91 8.56 -5.29
C PRO A 81 21.25 7.55 -4.19
N ARG A 82 21.07 7.95 -2.92
CA ARG A 82 21.19 7.05 -1.77
C ARG A 82 19.79 6.60 -1.33
N VAL A 83 19.53 5.30 -1.38
CA VAL A 83 18.27 4.69 -0.95
C VAL A 83 18.17 4.79 0.58
N VAL A 84 17.29 5.66 1.09
CA VAL A 84 17.08 5.81 2.54
C VAL A 84 15.65 5.40 2.90
N ALA A 85 15.51 4.11 3.25
CA ALA A 85 14.49 3.49 4.09
C ALA A 85 12.98 3.66 3.77
N PRO A 86 12.10 2.72 4.20
CA PRO A 86 10.67 2.76 3.90
C PRO A 86 9.96 3.94 4.58
N ALA A 87 8.97 4.54 3.89
CA ALA A 87 8.13 5.61 4.42
C ALA A 87 7.35 5.13 5.65
N VAL A 88 7.79 5.57 6.83
CA VAL A 88 7.17 5.24 8.11
C VAL A 88 5.93 6.12 8.30
N GLN A 89 4.77 5.53 8.59
CA GLN A 89 3.62 6.33 9.07
C GLN A 89 4.05 7.14 10.29
N GLY A 90 3.83 8.45 10.26
CA GLY A 90 4.28 9.37 11.31
C GLY A 90 5.65 10.01 11.08
N ALA A 91 6.27 9.82 9.90
CA ALA A 91 7.45 10.59 9.51
C ALA A 91 7.14 12.10 9.55
N ARG A 92 7.79 12.79 10.49
CA ARG A 92 7.74 14.26 10.56
C ARG A 92 8.71 14.81 9.55
N ALA A 93 8.31 15.85 8.82
CA ALA A 93 9.21 16.53 7.92
C ALA A 93 10.42 17.06 8.69
N THR A 94 11.62 16.73 8.22
CA THR A 94 12.88 17.20 8.81
C THR A 94 13.08 18.68 8.48
N ASP A 95 13.82 19.40 9.33
CA ASP A 95 14.13 20.82 9.12
C ASP A 95 14.72 21.12 7.74
N PRO A 96 15.67 20.33 7.20
CA PRO A 96 16.20 20.55 5.85
C PRO A 96 15.13 20.41 4.76
N MET A 97 14.21 19.45 4.89
CA MET A 97 13.12 19.25 3.93
C MET A 97 12.16 20.44 3.95
N ILE A 98 11.75 20.89 5.15
CA ILE A 98 10.92 22.09 5.30
C ILE A 98 11.64 23.32 4.72
N ALA A 99 12.93 23.48 5.02
CA ALA A 99 13.73 24.59 4.52
C ALA A 99 13.81 24.61 2.99
N TRP A 100 14.00 23.43 2.37
CA TRP A 100 14.01 23.29 0.91
C TRP A 100 12.64 23.64 0.30
N THR A 101 11.55 23.11 0.85
CA THR A 101 10.20 23.40 0.37
C THR A 101 9.86 24.88 0.50
N LEU A 102 10.25 25.55 1.61
CA LEU A 102 10.06 26.98 1.79
C LEU A 102 10.86 27.81 0.80
N ALA A 103 12.13 27.44 0.55
CA ALA A 103 12.94 28.10 -0.47
C ALA A 103 12.27 27.98 -1.85
N ARG A 104 11.77 26.79 -2.20
CA ARG A 104 11.08 26.57 -3.46
C ARG A 104 9.78 27.36 -3.56
N PHE A 105 8.99 27.40 -2.49
CA PHE A 105 7.75 28.17 -2.40
C PHE A 105 7.99 29.66 -2.68
N ILE A 106 9.00 30.26 -2.03
CA ILE A 106 9.37 31.66 -2.26
C ILE A 106 9.77 31.89 -3.72
N THR A 107 10.59 31.01 -4.30
CA THR A 107 10.97 31.11 -5.71
C THR A 107 9.76 31.00 -6.65
N ASP A 108 8.87 30.02 -6.43
CA ASP A 108 7.71 29.79 -7.29
C ASP A 108 6.70 30.98 -7.26
N VAL A 109 6.58 31.68 -6.13
CA VAL A 109 5.67 32.84 -5.97
C VAL A 109 6.29 34.18 -6.40
N ARG A 110 7.60 34.36 -6.20
CA ARG A 110 8.29 35.65 -6.39
C ARG A 110 8.98 35.77 -7.74
N ALA A 111 9.31 34.66 -8.40
CA ALA A 111 9.93 34.70 -9.72
C ALA A 111 8.92 35.08 -10.80
N VAL A 112 9.37 35.90 -11.75
CA VAL A 112 8.58 36.26 -12.93
C VAL A 112 9.34 35.77 -14.16
N SER A 113 8.70 34.86 -14.89
CA SER A 113 9.23 34.31 -16.14
C SER A 113 8.57 34.97 -17.35
N THR A 114 9.26 34.93 -18.48
CA THR A 114 8.71 35.30 -19.78
C THR A 114 7.67 34.31 -20.28
N ASP A 115 7.69 33.06 -19.79
CA ASP A 115 6.72 32.03 -20.13
C ASP A 115 5.56 31.98 -19.12
N PRO A 116 4.32 32.32 -19.54
CA PRO A 116 3.15 32.26 -18.67
C PRO A 116 2.77 30.84 -18.23
N VAL A 117 3.13 29.80 -18.99
CA VAL A 117 2.85 28.39 -18.64
C VAL A 117 3.69 27.96 -17.45
N VAL A 118 5.00 28.24 -17.49
CA VAL A 118 5.93 27.98 -16.37
C VAL A 118 5.47 28.72 -15.12
N MET A 119 5.05 29.97 -15.27
CA MET A 119 4.58 30.76 -14.13
C MET A 119 3.28 30.19 -13.55
N ARG A 120 2.31 29.79 -14.39
CA ARG A 120 1.09 29.13 -13.90
C ARG A 120 1.42 27.85 -13.12
N GLN A 121 2.32 27.02 -13.64
CA GLN A 121 2.74 25.79 -12.95
C GLN A 121 3.42 26.08 -11.60
N ALA A 122 4.24 27.13 -11.54
CA ALA A 122 4.85 27.57 -10.28
C ALA A 122 3.81 27.97 -9.25
N TRP A 123 2.80 28.75 -9.66
CA TRP A 123 1.72 29.17 -8.79
C TRP A 123 0.85 28.00 -8.31
N LEU A 124 0.51 27.05 -9.20
CA LEU A 124 -0.22 25.84 -8.80
C LEU A 124 0.55 25.03 -7.76
N ARG A 125 1.86 24.82 -7.96
CA ARG A 125 2.73 24.17 -6.96
C ARG A 125 2.73 24.93 -5.63
N ALA A 126 2.76 26.26 -5.65
CA ALA A 126 2.69 27.04 -4.43
C ALA A 126 1.37 26.80 -3.68
N TYR A 127 0.24 26.76 -4.40
CA TYR A 127 -1.07 26.46 -3.79
C TYR A 127 -1.13 25.07 -3.14
N ASP A 128 -0.45 24.06 -3.69
CA ASP A 128 -0.40 22.71 -3.12
C ASP A 128 0.21 22.67 -1.70
N PHE A 129 1.01 23.68 -1.34
CA PHE A 129 1.64 23.80 0.00
C PHE A 129 0.94 24.81 0.92
N THR A 130 -0.27 25.26 0.57
CA THR A 130 -1.07 26.19 1.39
C THR A 130 -2.32 25.53 1.93
N ASP A 131 -2.74 25.94 3.13
CA ASP A 131 -4.09 25.69 3.64
C ASP A 131 -5.08 26.73 3.08
N ALA A 132 -6.34 26.66 3.50
CA ALA A 132 -7.38 27.57 2.99
C ALA A 132 -7.07 29.04 3.25
N ASP A 133 -6.58 29.36 4.45
CA ASP A 133 -6.23 30.74 4.84
C ASP A 133 -4.98 31.22 4.09
N GLY A 134 -3.97 30.37 3.94
CA GLY A 134 -2.77 30.62 3.16
C GLY A 134 -3.07 30.84 1.67
N ALA A 135 -3.97 30.05 1.09
CA ALA A 135 -4.39 30.22 -0.30
C ALA A 135 -5.12 31.54 -0.53
N ALA A 136 -5.95 31.97 0.44
CA ALA A 136 -6.60 33.28 0.39
C ALA A 136 -5.58 34.42 0.44
N ALA A 137 -4.62 34.36 1.38
CA ALA A 137 -3.54 35.35 1.49
C ALA A 137 -2.65 35.40 0.23
N LEU A 138 -2.34 34.25 -0.36
CA LEU A 138 -1.56 34.16 -1.60
C LEU A 138 -2.34 34.75 -2.79
N SER A 139 -3.64 34.50 -2.88
CA SER A 139 -4.52 35.10 -3.90
C SER A 139 -4.59 36.63 -3.76
N ASP A 140 -4.67 37.14 -2.54
CA ASP A 140 -4.62 38.59 -2.27
C ASP A 140 -3.28 39.22 -2.63
N TYR A 141 -2.19 38.51 -2.40
CA TYR A 141 -0.87 38.93 -2.86
C TYR A 141 -0.80 38.98 -4.39
N ALA A 142 -1.33 37.97 -5.10
CA ALA A 142 -1.38 37.93 -6.56
C ALA A 142 -2.18 39.10 -7.14
N ARG A 143 -3.36 39.38 -6.58
CA ARG A 143 -4.23 40.49 -7.02
C ARG A 143 -3.55 41.86 -6.88
N ARG A 144 -2.78 42.07 -5.83
CA ARG A 144 -2.12 43.36 -5.56
C ARG A 144 -0.86 43.60 -6.39
N ASN A 145 -0.08 42.55 -6.63
CA ASN A 145 1.21 42.68 -7.32
C ASN A 145 1.12 42.37 -8.83
N ASP A 146 0.05 41.70 -9.25
CA ASP A 146 -0.23 41.26 -10.63
C ASP A 146 1.03 40.76 -11.38
N PRO A 147 1.62 39.65 -10.94
CA PRO A 147 2.83 39.12 -11.57
C PRO A 147 2.58 38.70 -13.03
N PHE A 148 1.35 38.28 -13.37
CA PHE A 148 0.97 37.87 -14.72
C PHE A 148 0.96 39.02 -15.73
N ALA A 149 0.66 40.24 -15.30
CA ALA A 149 0.80 41.42 -16.16
C ALA A 149 2.27 41.79 -16.49
N GLN A 150 3.24 41.24 -15.76
CA GLN A 150 4.67 41.51 -15.99
C GLN A 150 5.34 40.50 -16.94
N VAL A 151 4.62 39.43 -17.32
CA VAL A 151 5.11 38.45 -18.30
C VAL A 151 5.43 39.14 -19.62
N GLY A 152 6.67 38.95 -20.10
CA GLY A 152 7.16 39.57 -21.33
C GLY A 152 7.56 41.05 -21.21
N ARG A 153 7.44 41.65 -20.02
CA ARG A 153 7.88 43.04 -19.74
C ARG A 153 9.07 43.11 -18.80
N ALA A 154 9.10 42.20 -17.82
CA ALA A 154 10.21 42.09 -16.89
C ALA A 154 10.38 40.63 -16.48
N GLN A 155 11.62 40.26 -16.17
CA GLN A 155 11.96 38.98 -15.58
C GLN A 155 12.49 39.23 -14.17
N VAL A 156 12.08 38.40 -13.23
CA VAL A 156 12.56 38.47 -11.84
C VAL A 156 13.14 37.13 -11.46
N VAL A 157 14.44 37.12 -11.18
CA VAL A 157 15.17 35.96 -10.68
C VAL A 157 15.28 36.07 -9.16
N VAL A 158 14.95 34.97 -8.48
CA VAL A 158 14.93 34.89 -7.02
C VAL A 158 16.04 33.96 -6.54
N THR A 159 16.88 34.46 -5.64
CA THR A 159 17.97 33.68 -5.04
C THR A 159 17.78 33.64 -3.54
N VAL A 160 17.43 32.47 -3.00
CA VAL A 160 17.26 32.26 -1.55
C VAL A 160 18.65 32.14 -0.91
N SER A 161 18.94 33.03 0.05
CA SER A 161 20.24 33.12 0.71
C SER A 161 20.28 32.30 2.01
N SER A 162 19.18 32.27 2.77
CA SER A 162 19.10 31.45 3.98
C SER A 162 17.66 31.11 4.34
N VAL A 163 17.48 29.93 4.96
CA VAL A 163 16.24 29.51 5.59
C VAL A 163 16.60 28.98 6.98
N VAL A 164 16.09 29.65 8.01
CA VAL A 164 16.44 29.34 9.41
C VAL A 164 15.16 29.17 10.22
N ARG A 165 15.10 28.11 11.04
CA ARG A 165 13.99 27.89 11.97
C ARG A 165 13.98 29.01 13.02
N ALA A 166 12.86 29.71 13.12
CA ALA A 166 12.67 30.80 14.10
C ALA A 166 11.97 30.29 15.37
N THR A 167 10.96 29.42 15.21
CA THR A 167 10.24 28.77 16.31
C THR A 167 9.90 27.31 15.93
N PRO A 168 9.31 26.49 16.81
CA PRO A 168 8.87 25.14 16.43
C PRO A 168 7.90 25.11 15.23
N SER A 169 7.16 26.18 14.99
CA SER A 169 6.16 26.28 13.92
C SER A 169 6.46 27.37 12.87
N SER A 170 7.61 28.05 12.94
CA SER A 170 7.91 29.14 12.01
C SER A 170 9.36 29.18 11.55
N PHE A 171 9.55 29.69 10.34
CA PHE A 171 10.84 29.84 9.69
C PHE A 171 11.01 31.27 9.19
N ARG A 172 12.26 31.74 9.20
CA ARG A 172 12.67 32.98 8.55
C ARG A 172 13.40 32.63 7.27
N VAL A 173 12.94 33.22 6.17
CA VAL A 173 13.56 33.07 4.85
C VAL A 173 14.13 34.41 4.41
N ALA A 174 15.38 34.42 3.96
CA ALA A 174 16.02 35.57 3.34
C ALA A 174 16.32 35.25 1.88
N TRP A 175 16.02 36.19 0.99
CA TRP A 175 16.25 36.04 -0.45
C TRP A 175 16.58 37.40 -1.09
N GLY A 176 17.26 37.35 -2.22
CA GLY A 176 17.48 38.49 -3.12
C GLY A 176 16.66 38.34 -4.39
N GLU A 177 16.25 39.47 -4.96
CA GLU A 177 15.53 39.53 -6.22
C GLU A 177 16.30 40.37 -7.22
N GLN A 178 16.57 39.81 -8.39
CA GLN A 178 17.20 40.49 -9.50
C GLN A 178 16.17 40.68 -10.59
N ARG A 179 15.83 41.94 -10.85
CA ARG A 179 14.87 42.33 -11.88
C ARG A 179 15.61 42.73 -13.15
N TYR A 180 15.24 42.11 -14.25
CA TYR A 180 15.66 42.44 -15.59
C TYR A 180 14.46 43.03 -16.33
N ALA A 181 14.61 44.21 -16.90
CA ALA A 181 13.60 44.84 -17.74
C ALA A 181 14.31 45.40 -18.97
N ASP A 182 13.70 45.23 -20.12
CA ASP A 182 14.15 45.82 -21.39
C ASP A 182 13.69 47.29 -21.51
#